data_AF-A0A2P6Q010-F1
#
_entry.id   AF-A0A2P6Q010-F1
#
_cell.length_a   1.000
_cell.length_b   1.000
_cell.length_c   1.000
_cell.angle_alpha   90.00
_cell.angle_beta   90.00
_cell.angle_gamma   90.00
#
_symmetry.space_group_name_H-M   'P 1'
#
loop_
_entity.id
_entity.type
_entity.pdbx_description
1 polymer ?
#
loop_
_entity_poly.entity_id
_entity_poly.type
_entity_poly.pdbx_seq_one_letter_code
_entity_poly.pdbx_strand_id
1 'polypeptide(L)'
;MQQVIPMHIDVSKIFKNASAKMLDAFVDSVFEFIDQPLLPSQNFAPVGELEGEGVVITSIIGRIPDNFPEGVYVRNGPNPLFGGLKSTKSVFGRSSHIWIEGEGMVHGLYFTKNDVVSSDGSRWTVRYNNRHVETETYKLEKQRNKPSFLPAIGGDSPAILSAYLLNLLRFGKVNKYLSNTNVFEHSGRFYSVAENHIPQEIDILTLETLGNWDVSGAWNRPFISHPKVRTGELVIMGVDAVKPFWEVGSLYLIADGKELIHKVDLKLNRCSICHEIGVTQRYNVIMDIALTIDIKRLVGGGPLVKYNEEEYARICVMPRYGDASSIRWFKVEPNCTFHIINSFEAGDEVVVWGCKALDSVIGPSNESSTDNSTSTAEDASKLYSHAYEWRLNMETGEVRERYLTGKKFSMDFPTINGNFCGLKNRFGYAQVVDSVASSTSGLLKYGGIAKLHFEEPAEREGELENEEIKVERHMFEENTFCTGAAFVPKQSDSSRTGSIILEEVEEDDGWVITFVHNEDTKVSQVYVIDTKEFCSEPVAKITLPCRVPYGFHGAFMPTSSNT
;
A
#
# COMPACT_ATOMS: atom_id res chain seq x y z
N MET A 1 57.83 -5.30 -37.18
CA MET A 1 57.58 -5.46 -35.73
C MET A 1 56.08 -5.37 -35.52
N GLN A 2 55.45 -6.49 -35.17
CA GLN A 2 54.03 -6.54 -34.78
C GLN A 2 53.88 -5.85 -33.42
N GLN A 3 53.04 -4.81 -33.35
CA GLN A 3 52.58 -4.24 -32.08
C GLN A 3 51.65 -5.25 -31.41
N VAL A 4 52.13 -5.85 -30.32
CA VAL A 4 51.32 -6.61 -29.38
C VAL A 4 50.56 -5.60 -28.52
N ILE A 5 49.24 -5.54 -28.68
CA ILE A 5 48.34 -4.81 -27.78
C ILE A 5 48.28 -5.61 -26.46
N PRO A 6 48.57 -5.04 -25.29
CA PRO A 6 48.43 -5.76 -24.04
C PRO A 6 46.95 -5.91 -23.68
N MET A 7 46.44 -7.14 -23.77
CA MET A 7 45.14 -7.53 -23.26
C MET A 7 45.26 -7.58 -21.72
N HIS A 8 44.87 -6.49 -21.05
CA HIS A 8 44.82 -6.46 -19.58
C HIS A 8 43.62 -7.32 -19.15
N ILE A 9 43.86 -8.62 -18.96
CA ILE A 9 42.86 -9.56 -18.46
C ILE A 9 42.65 -9.25 -16.98
N ASP A 10 41.47 -8.72 -16.64
CA ASP A 10 41.07 -8.57 -15.24
C ASP A 10 40.67 -9.94 -14.67
N VAL A 11 41.68 -10.64 -14.15
CA VAL A 11 41.56 -11.98 -13.55
C VAL A 11 40.53 -11.99 -12.42
N SER A 12 40.38 -10.90 -11.65
CA SER A 12 39.37 -10.79 -10.58
C SER A 12 37.96 -10.84 -11.14
N LYS A 13 37.71 -10.14 -12.24
CA LYS A 13 36.42 -10.15 -12.95
C LYS A 13 36.10 -11.52 -13.53
N ILE A 14 37.09 -12.25 -14.03
CA ILE A 14 36.91 -13.63 -14.54
C ILE A 14 36.55 -14.60 -13.41
N PHE A 15 37.27 -14.56 -12.28
CA PHE A 15 36.96 -15.42 -11.14
C PHE A 15 35.57 -15.16 -10.57
N LYS A 16 35.18 -13.88 -10.42
CA LYS A 16 33.82 -13.50 -9.98
C LYS A 16 32.73 -13.98 -10.94
N ASN A 17 32.98 -13.89 -12.24
CA ASN A 17 32.04 -14.37 -13.25
C ASN A 17 31.92 -15.91 -13.25
N ALA A 18 33.03 -16.62 -13.07
CA ALA A 18 33.03 -18.08 -12.97
C ALA A 18 32.30 -18.55 -11.71
N SER A 19 32.55 -17.93 -10.56
CA SER A 19 31.85 -18.26 -9.31
C SER A 19 30.35 -17.98 -9.39
N ALA A 20 29.94 -16.86 -9.99
CA ALA A 20 28.53 -16.54 -10.19
C ALA A 20 27.82 -17.59 -11.06
N LYS A 21 28.44 -18.00 -12.18
CA LYS A 21 27.90 -19.05 -13.05
C LYS A 21 27.80 -20.42 -12.37
N MET A 22 28.81 -20.78 -11.56
CA MET A 22 28.76 -22.02 -10.77
C MET A 22 27.61 -21.99 -9.77
N LEU A 23 27.41 -20.85 -9.10
CA LEU A 23 26.34 -20.68 -8.13
C LEU A 23 24.95 -20.70 -8.79
N ASP A 24 24.82 -20.11 -9.98
CA ASP A 24 23.61 -20.21 -10.79
C ASP A 24 23.32 -21.66 -11.19
N ALA A 25 24.31 -22.40 -11.69
CA ALA A 25 24.14 -23.80 -12.06
C ALA A 25 23.79 -24.69 -10.85
N PHE A 26 24.34 -24.36 -9.68
CA PHE A 26 23.95 -25.02 -8.43
C PHE A 26 22.49 -24.73 -8.11
N VAL A 27 22.04 -23.47 -8.14
CA VAL A 27 20.64 -23.15 -7.84
C VAL A 27 19.69 -23.80 -8.84
N ASP A 28 20.00 -23.70 -10.14
CA ASP A 28 19.18 -24.27 -11.21
C ASP A 28 19.08 -25.82 -11.14
N SER A 29 20.06 -26.50 -10.52
CA SER A 29 20.02 -27.96 -10.35
C SER A 29 19.39 -28.43 -9.04
N VAL A 30 19.40 -27.60 -7.99
CA VAL A 30 18.96 -27.96 -6.63
C VAL A 30 17.56 -27.43 -6.30
N PHE A 31 17.16 -26.30 -6.89
CA PHE A 31 15.90 -25.63 -6.59
C PHE A 31 14.95 -25.71 -7.78
N GLU A 32 13.81 -26.36 -7.55
CA GLU A 32 12.72 -26.40 -8.51
C GLU A 32 11.78 -25.22 -8.25
N PHE A 33 11.63 -24.32 -9.22
CA PHE A 33 10.61 -23.27 -9.18
C PHE A 33 9.24 -23.85 -9.54
N ILE A 34 8.26 -23.59 -8.69
CA ILE A 34 6.88 -24.07 -8.82
C ILE A 34 5.96 -22.86 -8.82
N ASP A 35 5.03 -22.82 -9.76
CA ASP A 35 3.99 -21.79 -9.79
C ASP A 35 3.03 -22.00 -8.61
N GLN A 36 2.78 -20.94 -7.86
CA GLN A 36 1.72 -20.98 -6.88
C GLN A 36 0.37 -20.95 -7.61
N PRO A 37 -0.60 -21.78 -7.21
CA PRO A 37 -1.91 -21.76 -7.82
C PRO A 37 -2.54 -20.39 -7.62
N LEU A 38 -3.07 -19.81 -8.70
CA LEU A 38 -3.96 -18.67 -8.60
C LEU A 38 -5.25 -19.18 -7.93
N LEU A 39 -5.57 -18.62 -6.77
CA LEU A 39 -6.82 -18.88 -6.05
C LEU A 39 -8.04 -18.58 -6.97
N PRO A 40 -9.27 -19.05 -6.65
CA PRO A 40 -10.40 -19.07 -7.58
C PRO A 40 -10.75 -17.73 -8.25
N SER A 41 -10.38 -16.60 -7.63
CA SER A 41 -10.51 -15.28 -8.24
C SER A 41 -9.38 -15.02 -9.24
N GLN A 42 -9.73 -15.09 -10.52
CA GLN A 42 -8.80 -14.83 -11.62
C GLN A 42 -8.27 -13.39 -11.66
N ASN A 43 -8.86 -12.44 -10.93
CA ASN A 43 -8.45 -11.04 -11.06
C ASN A 43 -7.17 -10.69 -10.28
N PHE A 44 -6.63 -11.58 -9.45
CA PHE A 44 -5.27 -11.44 -8.91
C PHE A 44 -4.17 -11.84 -9.90
N ALA A 45 -4.51 -12.46 -11.03
CA ALA A 45 -3.53 -12.83 -12.05
C ALA A 45 -2.88 -11.58 -12.66
N PRO A 46 -1.60 -11.63 -13.04
CA PRO A 46 -0.91 -10.49 -13.64
C PRO A 46 -1.47 -10.14 -15.03
N VAL A 47 -1.19 -8.91 -15.46
CA VAL A 47 -1.48 -8.39 -16.81
C VAL A 47 -0.21 -7.88 -17.49
N GLY A 48 -0.24 -7.82 -18.82
CA GLY A 48 0.83 -7.23 -19.62
C GLY A 48 0.76 -5.69 -19.64
N GLU A 49 1.86 -5.06 -20.03
CA GLU A 49 1.89 -3.62 -20.31
C GLU A 49 1.17 -3.31 -21.63
N LEU A 50 0.49 -2.15 -21.68
CA LEU A 50 0.02 -1.59 -22.94
C LEU A 50 1.16 -0.99 -23.75
N GLU A 51 1.14 -1.15 -25.06
CA GLU A 51 2.12 -0.50 -25.93
C GLU A 51 1.82 1.00 -26.13
N GLY A 52 2.86 1.82 -26.32
CA GLY A 52 2.73 3.24 -26.66
C GLY A 52 2.23 4.14 -25.52
N GLU A 53 1.62 5.27 -25.87
CA GLU A 53 1.20 6.34 -24.93
C GLU A 53 -0.09 6.02 -24.15
N GLY A 54 -0.59 4.79 -24.23
CA GLY A 54 -1.86 4.37 -23.65
C GLY A 54 -3.06 4.51 -24.59
N VAL A 55 -4.25 4.19 -24.08
CA VAL A 55 -5.48 4.07 -24.86
C VAL A 55 -6.48 5.15 -24.45
N VAL A 56 -7.00 5.89 -25.42
CA VAL A 56 -8.09 6.85 -25.19
C VAL A 56 -9.38 6.09 -24.93
N ILE A 57 -10.05 6.42 -23.83
CA ILE A 57 -11.31 5.80 -23.42
C ILE A 57 -12.47 6.47 -24.14
N THR A 58 -13.31 5.67 -24.78
CA THR A 58 -14.51 6.12 -25.50
C THR A 58 -15.81 5.68 -24.85
N SER A 59 -15.76 4.74 -23.90
CA SER A 59 -16.93 4.18 -23.22
C SER A 59 -17.03 4.72 -21.79
N ILE A 60 -17.82 5.78 -21.63
CA ILE A 60 -18.13 6.40 -20.34
C ILE A 60 -19.65 6.40 -20.19
N ILE A 61 -20.14 5.74 -19.14
CA ILE A 61 -21.55 5.74 -18.76
C ILE A 61 -21.73 6.82 -17.69
N GLY A 62 -22.75 7.68 -17.84
CA GLY A 62 -22.91 8.86 -16.99
C GLY A 62 -22.10 10.04 -17.52
N ARG A 63 -21.73 10.99 -16.64
CA ARG A 63 -20.99 12.21 -17.00
C ARG A 63 -19.95 12.52 -15.94
N ILE A 64 -18.69 12.66 -16.37
CA ILE A 64 -17.64 13.23 -15.51
C ILE A 64 -17.99 14.71 -15.26
N PRO A 65 -18.14 15.16 -14.01
CA PRO A 65 -18.54 16.52 -13.69
C PRO A 65 -17.59 17.58 -14.26
N ASP A 66 -18.10 18.76 -14.63
CA ASP A 66 -17.29 19.84 -15.23
C ASP A 66 -16.25 20.43 -14.24
N ASN A 67 -16.56 20.34 -12.95
CA ASN A 67 -15.75 20.76 -11.81
C ASN A 67 -14.88 19.62 -11.23
N PHE A 68 -14.87 18.44 -11.86
CA PHE A 68 -13.85 17.43 -11.59
C PHE A 68 -12.48 18.03 -11.96
N PRO A 69 -11.43 17.80 -11.16
CA PRO A 69 -10.10 18.35 -11.44
C PRO A 69 -9.40 17.60 -12.58
N GLU A 70 -8.56 18.30 -13.34
CA GLU A 70 -7.60 17.65 -14.23
C GLU A 70 -6.50 16.98 -13.41
N GLY A 71 -6.08 15.79 -13.84
CA GLY A 71 -5.10 15.02 -13.08
C GLY A 71 -4.95 13.59 -13.56
N VAL A 72 -4.23 12.80 -12.76
CA VAL A 72 -4.00 11.37 -12.98
C VAL A 72 -4.47 10.60 -11.77
N TYR A 73 -5.47 9.74 -11.95
CA TYR A 73 -5.78 8.72 -10.96
C TYR A 73 -4.84 7.54 -11.17
N VAL A 74 -3.98 7.28 -10.20
CA VAL A 74 -2.96 6.23 -10.27
C VAL A 74 -3.14 5.24 -9.12
N ARG A 75 -2.95 3.96 -9.40
CA ARG A 75 -2.97 2.91 -8.37
C ARG A 75 -1.87 1.90 -8.61
N ASN A 76 -1.27 1.44 -7.53
CA ASN A 76 -0.22 0.43 -7.53
C ASN A 76 -0.75 -0.94 -7.10
N GLY A 77 -0.03 -2.00 -7.44
CA GLY A 77 -0.35 -3.36 -7.02
C GLY A 77 0.68 -4.38 -7.49
N PRO A 78 0.63 -5.61 -6.94
CA PRO A 78 1.52 -6.69 -7.32
C PRO A 78 1.12 -7.25 -8.70
N ASN A 79 2.10 -7.37 -9.58
CA ASN A 79 1.96 -7.93 -10.92
C ASN A 79 3.19 -8.79 -11.24
N PRO A 80 3.23 -10.05 -10.78
CA PRO A 80 4.39 -10.92 -10.94
C PRO A 80 4.83 -11.08 -12.40
N LEU A 81 6.11 -10.82 -12.68
CA LEU A 81 6.64 -10.77 -14.05
C LEU A 81 6.49 -12.09 -14.83
N PHE A 82 6.58 -13.24 -14.14
CA PHE A 82 6.57 -14.56 -14.77
C PHE A 82 5.26 -15.31 -14.51
N GLY A 83 4.12 -14.66 -14.72
CA GLY A 83 2.79 -15.29 -14.72
C GLY A 83 2.14 -15.50 -13.35
N GLY A 84 2.91 -15.47 -12.26
CA GLY A 84 2.37 -15.59 -10.90
C GLY A 84 3.45 -15.68 -9.83
N LEU A 85 3.01 -15.77 -8.58
CA LEU A 85 3.88 -16.01 -7.44
C LEU A 85 4.56 -17.37 -7.54
N LYS A 86 5.74 -17.49 -6.92
CA LYS A 86 6.60 -18.66 -7.03
C LYS A 86 6.82 -19.27 -5.66
N SER A 87 6.95 -20.57 -5.64
CA SER A 87 7.59 -21.31 -4.55
C SER A 87 8.80 -22.03 -5.10
N THR A 88 9.72 -22.40 -4.22
CA THR A 88 10.83 -23.28 -4.57
C THR A 88 10.83 -24.51 -3.68
N LYS A 89 11.17 -25.66 -4.24
CA LYS A 89 11.36 -26.92 -3.53
C LYS A 89 12.81 -27.37 -3.70
N SER A 90 13.43 -27.78 -2.60
CA SER A 90 14.82 -28.24 -2.59
C SER A 90 15.05 -29.25 -1.47
N VAL A 91 16.29 -29.71 -1.33
CA VAL A 91 16.75 -30.52 -0.18
C VAL A 91 16.66 -29.78 1.16
N PHE A 92 16.53 -28.45 1.15
CA PHE A 92 16.38 -27.62 2.35
C PHE A 92 14.92 -27.42 2.77
N GLY A 93 13.96 -27.97 2.02
CA GLY A 93 12.53 -27.76 2.21
C GLY A 93 11.91 -26.90 1.12
N ARG A 94 10.75 -26.31 1.42
CA ARG A 94 9.99 -25.42 0.55
C ARG A 94 10.06 -23.99 1.04
N SER A 95 10.28 -23.03 0.14
CA SER A 95 10.07 -21.61 0.41
C SER A 95 9.09 -21.01 -0.60
N SER A 96 8.35 -19.98 -0.20
CA SER A 96 7.27 -19.39 -0.99
C SER A 96 7.30 -17.87 -0.92
N HIS A 97 6.85 -17.22 -1.99
CA HIS A 97 6.41 -15.84 -1.92
C HIS A 97 5.10 -15.79 -1.12
N ILE A 98 4.89 -14.76 -0.32
CA ILE A 98 3.59 -14.47 0.29
C ILE A 98 2.71 -13.68 -0.68
N TRP A 99 1.40 -13.66 -0.45
CA TRP A 99 0.41 -13.10 -1.38
C TRP A 99 0.59 -11.60 -1.70
N ILE A 100 1.26 -10.84 -0.82
CA ILE A 100 1.56 -9.41 -1.04
C ILE A 100 2.77 -9.15 -1.93
N GLU A 101 3.54 -10.20 -2.26
CA GLU A 101 4.70 -10.07 -3.14
C GLU A 101 4.30 -9.99 -4.62
N GLY A 102 5.29 -9.73 -5.48
CA GLY A 102 5.10 -9.46 -6.91
C GLY A 102 5.57 -8.06 -7.26
N GLU A 103 6.15 -7.90 -8.44
CA GLU A 103 6.66 -6.60 -8.89
C GLU A 103 5.54 -5.59 -9.06
N GLY A 104 5.82 -4.33 -8.73
CA GLY A 104 4.85 -3.26 -8.82
C GLY A 104 4.46 -2.97 -10.27
N MET A 105 3.16 -2.83 -10.50
CA MET A 105 2.61 -2.25 -11.73
C MET A 105 1.68 -1.10 -11.36
N VAL A 106 1.97 0.05 -11.96
CA VAL A 106 1.14 1.25 -11.83
C VAL A 106 0.13 1.32 -12.97
N HIS A 107 -1.11 1.62 -12.62
CA HIS A 107 -2.22 1.82 -13.54
C HIS A 107 -2.66 3.28 -13.45
N GLY A 108 -2.53 4.03 -14.54
CA GLY A 108 -2.84 5.47 -14.61
C GLY A 108 -4.04 5.76 -15.51
N LEU A 109 -5.00 6.53 -14.98
CA LEU A 109 -6.13 7.08 -15.72
C LEU A 109 -6.01 8.61 -15.75
N TYR A 110 -5.76 9.16 -16.93
CA TYR A 110 -5.47 10.57 -17.16
C TYR A 110 -6.75 11.31 -17.51
N PHE A 111 -7.03 12.41 -16.81
CA PHE A 111 -8.18 13.28 -17.04
C PHE A 111 -7.69 14.64 -17.53
N THR A 112 -8.02 14.97 -18.77
CA THR A 112 -7.67 16.26 -19.40
C THR A 112 -8.92 16.93 -19.93
N LYS A 113 -9.05 18.24 -19.71
CA LYS A 113 -10.12 19.07 -20.27
C LYS A 113 -9.73 19.52 -21.67
N ASN A 114 -10.67 19.41 -22.60
CA ASN A 114 -10.56 19.96 -23.94
C ASN A 114 -11.26 21.32 -24.02
N ASP A 115 -10.68 22.23 -24.81
CA ASP A 115 -11.30 23.53 -25.11
C ASP A 115 -12.60 23.40 -25.91
N VAL A 116 -12.73 22.31 -26.67
CA VAL A 116 -13.91 22.03 -27.51
C VAL A 116 -14.72 20.90 -26.88
N VAL A 117 -16.01 21.16 -26.66
CA VAL A 117 -16.98 20.16 -26.20
C VAL A 117 -17.18 19.13 -27.31
N SER A 118 -17.00 17.85 -27.01
CA SER A 118 -17.27 16.77 -27.96
C SER A 118 -18.77 16.65 -28.27
N SER A 119 -19.11 15.93 -29.34
CA SER A 119 -20.50 15.77 -29.80
C SER A 119 -21.43 15.11 -28.78
N ASP A 120 -20.88 14.42 -27.78
CA ASP A 120 -21.59 13.81 -26.64
C ASP A 120 -21.79 14.78 -25.46
N GLY A 121 -21.35 16.04 -25.59
CA GLY A 121 -21.46 17.05 -24.53
C GLY A 121 -20.35 16.98 -23.46
N SER A 122 -19.40 16.05 -23.60
CA SER A 122 -18.26 15.93 -22.69
C SER A 122 -17.17 16.97 -23.01
N ARG A 123 -16.46 17.43 -21.98
CA ARG A 123 -15.22 18.21 -22.13
C ARG A 123 -13.98 17.39 -21.79
N TRP A 124 -14.15 16.11 -21.49
CA TRP A 124 -13.10 15.27 -20.94
C TRP A 124 -12.51 14.34 -22.00
N THR A 125 -11.19 14.35 -22.12
CA THR A 125 -10.45 13.22 -22.67
C THR A 125 -9.89 12.40 -21.53
N VAL A 126 -10.25 11.11 -21.53
CA VAL A 126 -9.73 10.14 -20.56
C VAL A 126 -8.81 9.17 -21.29
N ARG A 127 -7.63 8.91 -20.74
CA ARG A 127 -6.67 7.94 -21.28
C ARG A 127 -6.26 6.97 -20.19
N TYR A 128 -6.03 5.71 -20.55
CA TYR A 128 -5.53 4.69 -19.63
C TYR A 128 -4.17 4.16 -20.08
N ASN A 129 -3.25 3.98 -19.13
CA ASN A 129 -1.97 3.32 -19.37
C ASN A 129 -1.53 2.50 -18.15
N ASN A 130 -0.62 1.54 -18.34
CA ASN A 130 -0.01 0.77 -17.26
C ASN A 130 1.46 0.43 -17.54
N ARG A 131 2.29 0.45 -16.50
CA ARG A 131 3.73 0.15 -16.57
C ARG A 131 4.20 -0.60 -15.33
N HIS A 132 5.13 -1.53 -15.47
CA HIS A 132 5.88 -2.01 -14.32
C HIS A 132 6.79 -0.92 -13.78
N VAL A 133 6.97 -0.93 -12.48
CA VAL A 133 8.01 -0.15 -11.82
C VAL A 133 9.32 -0.91 -11.97
N GLU A 134 10.22 -0.40 -12.80
CA GLU A 134 11.43 -1.10 -13.20
C GLU A 134 12.54 -0.99 -12.13
N THR A 135 12.34 -1.67 -11.01
CA THR A 135 13.36 -1.82 -9.96
C THR A 135 14.60 -2.56 -10.48
N GLU A 136 15.72 -2.44 -9.76
CA GLU A 136 16.96 -3.12 -10.15
C GLU A 136 16.78 -4.65 -10.24
N THR A 137 16.01 -5.24 -9.32
CA THR A 137 15.72 -6.67 -9.32
C THR A 137 14.77 -7.08 -10.44
N TYR A 138 13.80 -6.23 -10.78
CA TYR A 138 12.94 -6.44 -11.96
C TYR A 138 13.78 -6.47 -13.24
N LYS A 139 14.66 -5.47 -13.44
CA LYS A 139 15.56 -5.39 -14.60
C LYS A 139 16.47 -6.62 -14.68
N LEU A 140 16.96 -7.09 -13.53
CA LEU A 140 17.78 -8.30 -13.44
C LEU A 140 17.04 -9.54 -13.95
N GLU A 141 15.85 -9.84 -13.42
CA GLU A 141 15.12 -11.03 -13.84
C GLU A 141 14.60 -10.92 -15.29
N LYS A 142 14.16 -9.73 -15.71
CA LYS A 142 13.78 -9.44 -17.10
C LYS A 142 14.93 -9.72 -18.07
N GLN A 143 16.15 -9.30 -17.73
CA GLN A 143 17.35 -9.59 -18.54
C GLN A 143 17.66 -11.09 -18.61
N ARG A 144 17.41 -11.83 -17.53
CA ARG A 144 17.65 -13.28 -17.48
C ARG A 144 16.52 -14.10 -18.10
N ASN A 145 15.37 -13.49 -18.34
CA ASN A 145 14.16 -14.11 -18.90
C ASN A 145 13.71 -15.37 -18.13
N LYS A 146 13.87 -15.36 -16.81
CA LYS A 146 13.38 -16.41 -15.91
C LYS A 146 13.28 -15.92 -14.45
N PRO A 147 12.40 -16.53 -13.63
CA PRO A 147 12.50 -16.41 -12.17
C PRO A 147 13.89 -16.80 -11.71
N SER A 148 14.52 -15.97 -10.90
CA SER A 148 15.92 -16.10 -10.50
C SER A 148 16.13 -15.96 -9.00
N PHE A 149 15.37 -15.09 -8.33
CA PHE A 149 15.37 -14.96 -6.88
C PHE A 149 14.61 -16.11 -6.24
N LEU A 150 15.26 -16.79 -5.29
CA LEU A 150 14.58 -17.79 -4.47
C LEU A 150 13.64 -17.06 -3.50
N PRO A 151 12.35 -17.46 -3.40
CA PRO A 151 11.45 -16.93 -2.40
C PRO A 151 11.99 -17.14 -1.00
N ALA A 152 11.80 -16.16 -0.12
CA ALA A 152 12.48 -16.16 1.17
C ALA A 152 11.70 -15.47 2.30
N ILE A 153 10.37 -15.53 2.23
CA ILE A 153 9.48 -15.03 3.29
C ILE A 153 8.66 -16.16 3.90
N GLY A 154 7.90 -16.90 3.08
CA GLY A 154 7.08 -18.04 3.51
C GLY A 154 7.80 -19.39 3.39
N GLY A 155 7.36 -20.37 4.17
CA GLY A 155 7.83 -21.75 4.12
C GLY A 155 8.83 -22.18 5.21
N ASP A 156 9.58 -23.23 4.92
CA ASP A 156 10.48 -23.92 5.84
C ASP A 156 11.71 -23.07 6.16
N SER A 157 12.05 -22.99 7.44
CA SER A 157 13.15 -22.17 7.94
C SER A 157 14.51 -22.45 7.27
N PRO A 158 14.94 -23.71 7.07
CA PRO A 158 16.20 -23.99 6.37
C PRO A 158 16.18 -23.58 4.89
N ALA A 159 15.01 -23.64 4.23
CA ALA A 159 14.85 -23.20 2.84
C ALA A 159 14.96 -21.68 2.72
N ILE A 160 14.31 -20.93 3.63
CA ILE A 160 14.40 -19.46 3.68
C ILE A 160 15.84 -19.01 3.96
N LEU A 161 16.52 -19.61 4.95
CA LEU A 161 17.92 -19.26 5.26
C LEU A 161 18.87 -19.54 4.09
N SER A 162 18.64 -20.65 3.38
CA SER A 162 19.40 -20.99 2.17
C SER A 162 19.11 -20.00 1.05
N ALA A 163 17.84 -19.62 0.84
CA ALA A 163 17.45 -18.61 -0.14
C ALA A 163 18.13 -17.25 0.14
N TYR A 164 18.16 -16.80 1.41
CA TYR A 164 18.87 -15.58 1.81
C TYR A 164 20.34 -15.60 1.43
N LEU A 165 21.05 -16.67 1.79
CA LEU A 165 22.47 -16.81 1.49
C LEU A 165 22.72 -16.84 -0.03
N LEU A 166 21.96 -17.64 -0.76
CA LEU A 166 22.16 -17.84 -2.19
C LEU A 166 21.78 -16.61 -3.01
N ASN A 167 20.68 -15.93 -2.66
CA ASN A 167 20.31 -14.66 -3.29
C ASN A 167 21.38 -13.60 -3.03
N LEU A 168 21.88 -13.49 -1.79
CA LEU A 168 22.93 -12.54 -1.43
C LEU A 168 24.23 -12.80 -2.22
N LEU A 169 24.65 -14.06 -2.32
CA LEU A 169 25.87 -14.43 -3.04
C LEU A 169 25.74 -14.27 -4.57
N ARG A 170 24.54 -14.43 -5.14
CA ARG A 170 24.29 -14.31 -6.59
C ARG A 170 24.04 -12.86 -7.03
N PHE A 171 23.33 -12.09 -6.21
CA PHE A 171 22.75 -10.81 -6.62
C PHE A 171 23.16 -9.63 -5.73
N GLY A 172 23.83 -9.89 -4.60
CA GLY A 172 24.09 -8.88 -3.58
C GLY A 172 22.84 -8.43 -2.82
N LYS A 173 21.72 -9.17 -2.98
CA LYS A 173 20.40 -8.80 -2.46
C LYS A 173 19.72 -10.04 -1.90
N VAL A 174 19.07 -9.90 -0.75
CA VAL A 174 18.40 -11.02 -0.07
C VAL A 174 17.03 -11.30 -0.71
N ASN A 175 16.28 -10.24 -1.02
CA ASN A 175 14.93 -10.31 -1.58
C ASN A 175 14.82 -9.42 -2.83
N LYS A 176 13.74 -9.61 -3.59
CA LYS A 176 13.35 -8.73 -4.70
C LYS A 176 12.86 -7.39 -4.16
N TYR A 177 13.13 -6.31 -4.89
CA TYR A 177 12.55 -4.98 -4.63
C TYR A 177 11.23 -4.86 -5.37
N LEU A 178 10.14 -4.74 -4.61
CA LEU A 178 8.79 -4.92 -5.15
C LEU A 178 8.22 -3.63 -5.72
N SER A 179 8.26 -2.53 -4.95
CA SER A 179 7.64 -1.24 -5.31
C SER A 179 6.17 -1.35 -5.74
N ASN A 180 5.40 -2.18 -5.04
CA ASN A 180 4.05 -2.56 -5.46
C ASN A 180 2.93 -2.00 -4.57
N THR A 181 3.27 -1.34 -3.46
CA THR A 181 2.33 -1.12 -2.36
C THR A 181 1.54 0.17 -2.54
N ASN A 182 2.23 1.31 -2.70
CA ASN A 182 1.58 2.62 -2.80
C ASN A 182 2.24 3.52 -3.84
N VAL A 183 1.55 4.61 -4.17
CA VAL A 183 2.03 5.74 -4.96
C VAL A 183 1.73 7.04 -4.21
N PHE A 184 2.69 7.95 -4.16
CA PHE A 184 2.52 9.24 -3.49
C PHE A 184 3.21 10.37 -4.25
N GLU A 185 2.75 11.59 -4.00
CA GLU A 185 3.37 12.82 -4.48
C GLU A 185 4.05 13.53 -3.32
N HIS A 186 5.22 14.10 -3.60
CA HIS A 186 5.85 15.05 -2.69
C HIS A 186 6.69 16.07 -3.46
N SER A 187 6.31 17.35 -3.34
CA SER A 187 7.00 18.49 -3.97
C SER A 187 7.15 18.39 -5.49
N GLY A 188 6.06 18.03 -6.17
CA GLY A 188 5.95 17.92 -7.62
C GLY A 188 6.58 16.65 -8.20
N ARG A 189 7.04 15.73 -7.34
CA ARG A 189 7.63 14.45 -7.74
C ARG A 189 6.74 13.31 -7.28
N PHE A 190 6.76 12.22 -8.04
CA PHE A 190 5.88 11.09 -7.83
C PHE A 190 6.70 9.84 -7.59
N TYR A 191 6.26 9.03 -6.64
CA TYR A 191 7.01 7.89 -6.17
C TYR A 191 6.11 6.66 -6.07
N SER A 192 6.67 5.52 -6.43
CA SER A 192 6.16 4.19 -6.10
C SER A 192 6.96 3.60 -4.95
N VAL A 193 6.32 2.86 -4.04
CA VAL A 193 6.96 2.38 -2.82
C VAL A 193 6.45 1.00 -2.38
N ALA A 194 7.33 0.25 -1.70
CA ALA A 194 7.02 -0.93 -0.91
C ALA A 194 8.00 -1.05 0.27
N GLU A 195 7.56 -1.69 1.35
CA GLU A 195 8.23 -1.66 2.68
C GLU A 195 9.51 -2.46 2.79
N ASN A 196 10.00 -2.99 1.68
CA ASN A 196 11.23 -3.77 1.63
C ASN A 196 12.38 -3.05 0.90
N HIS A 197 12.14 -1.83 0.41
CA HIS A 197 13.16 -1.03 -0.27
C HIS A 197 12.91 0.48 -0.16
N ILE A 198 13.81 1.28 -0.72
CA ILE A 198 13.61 2.73 -0.91
C ILE A 198 12.64 2.99 -2.09
N PRO A 199 11.95 4.15 -2.14
CA PRO A 199 10.98 4.45 -3.19
C PRO A 199 11.63 4.58 -4.57
N GLN A 200 10.83 4.37 -5.62
CA GLN A 200 11.21 4.59 -7.01
C GLN A 200 10.47 5.83 -7.51
N GLU A 201 11.21 6.84 -7.94
CA GLU A 201 10.64 8.00 -8.63
C GLU A 201 10.08 7.56 -9.98
N ILE A 202 8.86 8.01 -10.29
CA ILE A 202 8.16 7.72 -11.54
C ILE A 202 7.75 9.02 -12.22
N ASP A 203 7.79 9.03 -13.56
CA ASP A 203 7.17 10.09 -14.34
C ASP A 203 5.65 9.86 -14.34
N ILE A 204 4.87 10.80 -13.82
CA ILE A 204 3.42 10.62 -13.71
C ILE A 204 2.69 10.67 -15.05
N LEU A 205 3.29 11.26 -16.09
CA LEU A 205 2.70 11.40 -17.42
C LEU A 205 2.92 10.14 -18.27
N THR A 206 4.06 9.46 -18.10
CA THR A 206 4.43 8.27 -18.88
C THR A 206 4.38 6.97 -18.09
N LEU A 207 4.39 7.05 -16.75
CA LEU A 207 4.59 5.95 -15.78
C LEU A 207 5.98 5.29 -15.87
N GLU A 208 6.95 5.92 -16.55
CA GLU A 208 8.31 5.41 -16.61
C GLU A 208 9.03 5.56 -15.27
N THR A 209 9.84 4.56 -14.92
CA THR A 209 10.65 4.59 -13.69
C THR A 209 11.93 5.40 -13.91
N LEU A 210 12.07 6.49 -13.16
CA LEU A 210 13.19 7.42 -13.27
C LEU A 210 14.40 6.96 -12.44
N GLY A 211 14.19 6.38 -11.26
CA GLY A 211 15.28 5.87 -10.42
C GLY A 211 14.90 5.69 -8.97
N ASN A 212 15.86 5.28 -8.15
CA ASN A 212 15.68 5.15 -6.71
C ASN A 212 15.79 6.51 -6.02
N TRP A 213 14.97 6.74 -5.00
CA TRP A 213 15.02 7.93 -4.17
C TRP A 213 15.55 7.60 -2.76
N ASP A 214 16.84 7.87 -2.54
CA ASP A 214 17.54 7.67 -1.27
C ASP A 214 17.70 8.97 -0.46
N VAL A 215 16.95 10.01 -0.83
CA VAL A 215 17.05 11.37 -0.25
C VAL A 215 18.50 11.89 -0.32
N SER A 216 19.13 11.78 -1.48
CA SER A 216 20.54 12.18 -1.69
C SER A 216 21.51 11.49 -0.75
N GLY A 217 21.25 10.21 -0.45
CA GLY A 217 22.00 9.37 0.47
C GLY A 217 21.73 9.61 1.95
N ALA A 218 20.82 10.52 2.31
CA ALA A 218 20.44 10.76 3.72
C ALA A 218 19.56 9.63 4.29
N TRP A 219 18.85 8.89 3.43
CA TRP A 219 18.01 7.77 3.81
C TRP A 219 18.55 6.45 3.26
N ASN A 220 18.65 5.45 4.15
CA ASN A 220 19.26 4.16 3.84
C ASN A 220 18.47 2.97 4.40
N ARG A 221 17.18 3.16 4.68
CA ARG A 221 16.29 2.13 5.20
C ARG A 221 15.20 1.78 4.19
N PRO A 222 14.58 0.60 4.32
CA PRO A 222 13.27 0.38 3.72
C PRO A 222 12.32 1.52 4.09
N PHE A 223 11.49 1.95 3.15
CA PHE A 223 10.67 3.14 3.28
C PHE A 223 9.21 2.72 3.49
N ILE A 224 8.54 3.33 4.47
CA ILE A 224 7.13 3.05 4.79
C ILE A 224 6.25 3.29 3.57
N SER A 225 5.26 2.42 3.33
CA SER A 225 4.40 2.60 2.14
C SER A 225 3.42 3.75 2.28
N HIS A 226 3.25 4.29 3.49
CA HIS A 226 2.29 5.33 3.81
C HIS A 226 2.92 6.56 4.45
N PRO A 227 3.83 7.27 3.74
CA PRO A 227 4.35 8.51 4.27
C PRO A 227 3.23 9.55 4.35
N LYS A 228 3.32 10.48 5.32
CA LYS A 228 2.27 11.48 5.54
C LYS A 228 2.79 12.88 5.30
N VAL A 229 2.05 13.66 4.49
CA VAL A 229 2.36 15.08 4.24
C VAL A 229 1.57 15.96 5.18
N ARG A 230 2.25 16.88 5.87
CA ARG A 230 1.63 17.94 6.66
C ARG A 230 2.45 19.21 6.54
N THR A 231 1.81 20.35 6.26
CA THR A 231 2.49 21.66 6.14
C THR A 231 3.68 21.65 5.16
N GLY A 232 3.62 20.82 4.11
CA GLY A 232 4.72 20.64 3.15
C GLY A 232 5.87 19.74 3.64
N GLU A 233 5.83 19.23 4.88
CA GLU A 233 6.76 18.26 5.42
C GLU A 233 6.25 16.83 5.14
N LEU A 234 7.12 15.93 4.70
CA LEU A 234 6.84 14.50 4.55
C LEU A 234 7.43 13.73 5.73
N VAL A 235 6.57 13.04 6.48
CA VAL A 235 7.01 12.10 7.50
C VAL A 235 7.15 10.72 6.92
N ILE A 236 8.28 10.12 7.24
CA ILE A 236 8.70 8.83 6.75
C ILE A 236 9.11 7.95 7.92
N MET A 237 9.07 6.65 7.71
CA MET A 237 9.53 5.66 8.66
C MET A 237 10.20 4.54 7.90
N GLY A 238 11.12 3.83 8.55
CA GLY A 238 11.74 2.63 8.03
C GLY A 238 11.81 1.56 9.10
N VAL A 239 11.47 0.33 8.69
CA VAL A 239 11.57 -0.88 9.50
C VAL A 239 12.61 -1.80 8.87
N ASP A 240 13.52 -2.32 9.68
CA ASP A 240 14.57 -3.24 9.25
C ASP A 240 14.60 -4.47 10.17
N ALA A 241 14.90 -5.64 9.60
CA ALA A 241 15.04 -6.88 10.35
C ALA A 241 16.32 -6.93 11.21
N VAL A 242 17.25 -5.97 11.02
CA VAL A 242 18.45 -5.77 11.85
C VAL A 242 18.41 -4.43 12.59
N LYS A 243 19.08 -4.35 13.75
CA LYS A 243 19.12 -3.11 14.53
C LYS A 243 19.85 -1.97 13.77
N PRO A 244 19.41 -0.71 13.91
CA PRO A 244 18.16 -0.26 14.55
C PRO A 244 16.91 -0.74 13.82
N PHE A 245 15.96 -1.32 14.55
CA PHE A 245 14.78 -1.93 13.95
C PHE A 245 13.81 -0.90 13.39
N TRP A 246 13.61 0.22 14.09
CA TRP A 246 12.74 1.33 13.66
C TRP A 246 13.53 2.63 13.62
N GLU A 247 13.51 3.29 12.46
CA GLU A 247 13.96 4.66 12.30
C GLU A 247 12.80 5.52 11.77
N VAL A 248 12.55 6.68 12.40
CA VAL A 248 11.57 7.67 11.94
C VAL A 248 12.34 8.85 11.37
N GLY A 249 11.88 9.36 10.24
CA GLY A 249 12.46 10.54 9.60
C GLY A 249 11.39 11.58 9.32
N SER A 250 11.77 12.86 9.42
CA SER A 250 10.99 13.96 8.86
C SER A 250 11.80 14.64 7.77
N LEU A 251 11.20 14.77 6.60
CA LEU A 251 11.77 15.40 5.42
C LEU A 251 11.07 16.73 5.17
N TYR A 252 11.84 17.77 4.86
CA TYR A 252 11.30 19.01 4.32
C TYR A 252 11.96 19.26 2.98
N LEU A 253 11.17 19.32 1.91
CA LEU A 253 11.67 19.66 0.58
C LEU A 253 11.47 21.16 0.34
N ILE A 254 12.48 21.98 0.65
CA ILE A 254 12.57 23.35 0.12
C ILE A 254 13.10 23.24 -1.31
N ALA A 255 12.44 23.90 -2.28
CA ALA A 255 12.80 24.26 -3.67
C ALA A 255 13.78 23.38 -4.49
N ASP A 256 14.86 22.87 -3.89
CA ASP A 256 15.85 21.94 -4.46
C ASP A 256 15.78 20.50 -3.87
N GLY A 257 14.91 20.24 -2.89
CA GLY A 257 14.39 18.92 -2.52
C GLY A 257 15.35 17.91 -1.88
N LYS A 258 16.15 18.28 -0.85
CA LYS A 258 17.20 17.37 -0.35
C LYS A 258 17.47 17.29 1.15
N GLU A 259 16.71 17.96 2.04
CA GLU A 259 17.09 17.97 3.46
C GLU A 259 16.20 17.08 4.34
N LEU A 260 16.83 16.03 4.87
CA LEU A 260 16.31 15.27 6.01
C LEU A 260 16.56 16.08 7.28
N ILE A 261 15.52 16.79 7.72
CA ILE A 261 15.59 17.73 8.84
C ILE A 261 15.59 17.01 10.20
N HIS A 262 15.12 15.77 10.25
CA HIS A 262 15.13 14.96 11.47
C HIS A 262 15.20 13.46 11.12
N LYS A 263 16.02 12.71 11.86
CA LYS A 263 16.10 11.25 11.80
C LYS A 263 16.39 10.71 13.19
N VAL A 264 15.58 9.76 13.65
CA VAL A 264 15.68 9.18 14.99
C VAL A 264 15.51 7.67 14.97
N ASP A 265 16.38 6.97 15.70
CA ASP A 265 16.21 5.56 16.05
C ASP A 265 15.39 5.45 17.34
N LEU A 266 14.26 4.73 17.29
CA LEU A 266 13.33 4.59 18.43
C LEU A 266 13.78 3.55 19.46
N LYS A 267 14.94 2.92 19.28
CA LYS A 267 15.60 2.00 20.22
C LYS A 267 14.73 0.80 20.64
N LEU A 268 13.88 0.31 19.73
CA LEU A 268 13.07 -0.88 19.99
C LEU A 268 13.90 -2.15 20.18
N ASN A 269 13.33 -3.08 20.94
CA ASN A 269 13.93 -4.38 21.24
C ASN A 269 13.44 -5.51 20.32
N ARG A 270 12.39 -5.26 19.53
CA ARG A 270 11.84 -6.17 18.52
C ARG A 270 11.64 -5.43 17.20
N CYS A 271 11.64 -6.17 16.09
CA CYS A 271 11.22 -5.68 14.78
C CYS A 271 9.74 -6.01 14.59
N SER A 272 8.87 -5.11 15.07
CA SER A 272 7.44 -5.15 14.73
C SER A 272 7.25 -4.56 13.34
N ILE A 273 6.47 -5.25 12.51
CA ILE A 273 6.02 -4.73 11.22
C ILE A 273 5.05 -3.60 11.52
N CYS A 274 5.40 -2.40 11.10
CA CYS A 274 4.55 -1.23 11.16
C CYS A 274 4.32 -0.79 9.72
N HIS A 275 3.10 -1.00 9.23
CA HIS A 275 2.72 -0.71 7.84
C HIS A 275 2.39 0.78 7.62
N GLU A 276 2.05 1.48 8.70
CA GLU A 276 1.44 2.80 8.64
C GLU A 276 1.95 3.72 9.75
N ILE A 277 2.07 5.01 9.43
CA ILE A 277 2.45 6.07 10.37
C ILE A 277 1.35 7.12 10.44
N GLY A 278 0.90 7.43 11.65
CA GLY A 278 0.02 8.55 11.92
C GLY A 278 0.81 9.83 12.19
N VAL A 279 0.20 10.96 11.89
CA VAL A 279 0.73 12.29 12.21
C VAL A 279 -0.37 13.14 12.83
N THR A 280 -0.01 14.05 13.73
CA THR A 280 -0.87 15.12 14.22
C THR A 280 -0.17 16.46 14.00
N GLN A 281 -0.72 17.56 14.53
CA GLN A 281 -0.04 18.85 14.52
C GLN A 281 1.31 18.82 15.25
N ARG A 282 1.40 18.09 16.37
CA ARG A 282 2.56 18.07 17.28
C ARG A 282 3.24 16.71 17.42
N TYR A 283 2.62 15.62 16.95
CA TYR A 283 3.10 14.27 17.21
C TYR A 283 3.19 13.40 15.95
N ASN A 284 4.08 12.41 16.01
CA ASN A 284 4.09 11.22 15.18
C ASN A 284 3.47 10.08 16.00
N VAL A 285 2.65 9.25 15.35
CA VAL A 285 1.90 8.15 15.97
C VAL A 285 2.28 6.86 15.27
N ILE A 286 2.73 5.86 16.03
CA ILE A 286 3.25 4.60 15.46
C ILE A 286 2.70 3.40 16.22
N MET A 287 2.21 2.41 15.48
CA MET A 287 1.61 1.19 16.02
C MET A 287 2.68 0.12 16.25
N ASP A 288 2.97 -0.23 17.51
CA ASP A 288 3.85 -1.35 17.88
C ASP A 288 2.99 -2.58 18.18
N ILE A 289 2.68 -3.31 17.11
CA ILE A 289 1.85 -4.52 17.12
C ILE A 289 2.71 -5.79 17.13
N ALA A 290 2.15 -6.90 17.61
CA ALA A 290 2.87 -8.16 17.81
C ALA A 290 3.07 -9.00 16.53
N LEU A 291 2.95 -8.37 15.35
CA LEU A 291 3.38 -8.96 14.07
C LEU A 291 4.86 -8.65 13.88
N THR A 292 5.72 -9.66 13.99
CA THR A 292 7.18 -9.44 14.08
C THR A 292 7.97 -10.18 13.01
N ILE A 293 9.07 -9.56 12.56
CA ILE A 293 10.14 -10.23 11.81
C ILE A 293 11.21 -10.66 12.81
N ASP A 294 11.49 -11.96 12.89
CA ASP A 294 12.46 -12.48 13.85
C ASP A 294 13.41 -13.53 13.23
N ILE A 295 14.64 -13.09 12.98
CA ILE A 295 15.71 -13.93 12.45
C ILE A 295 16.11 -15.04 13.45
N LYS A 296 16.04 -14.78 14.76
CA LYS A 296 16.35 -15.81 15.77
C LYS A 296 15.28 -16.90 15.78
N ARG A 297 14.00 -16.51 15.65
CA ARG A 297 12.90 -17.46 15.47
C ARG A 297 13.11 -18.31 14.23
N LEU A 298 13.52 -17.69 13.11
CA LEU A 298 13.87 -18.40 11.89
C LEU A 298 15.01 -19.41 12.09
N VAL A 299 16.12 -19.00 12.71
CA VAL A 299 17.24 -19.90 13.01
C VAL A 299 16.83 -21.05 13.95
N GLY A 300 15.89 -20.78 14.86
CA GLY A 300 15.29 -21.79 15.75
C GLY A 300 14.29 -22.73 15.08
N GLY A 301 14.03 -22.59 13.78
CA GLY A 301 13.13 -23.44 13.02
C GLY A 301 11.69 -22.91 12.89
N GLY A 302 11.36 -21.76 13.49
CA GLY A 302 10.03 -21.13 13.37
C GLY A 302 9.91 -20.18 12.17
N PRO A 303 8.70 -19.67 11.87
CA PRO A 303 8.46 -18.78 10.73
C PRO A 303 9.18 -17.44 10.86
N LEU A 304 9.62 -16.85 9.74
CA LEU A 304 10.26 -15.53 9.71
C LEU A 304 9.32 -14.44 10.22
N VAL A 305 8.07 -14.42 9.73
CA VAL A 305 7.01 -13.48 10.09
C VAL A 305 5.93 -14.20 10.87
N LYS A 306 5.54 -13.66 12.03
CA LYS A 306 4.50 -14.25 12.88
C LYS A 306 3.80 -13.17 13.69
N TYR A 307 2.48 -13.24 13.74
CA TYR A 307 1.67 -12.55 14.72
C TYR A 307 1.53 -13.38 16.00
N ASN A 308 1.70 -12.74 17.15
CA ASN A 308 1.54 -13.37 18.46
C ASN A 308 0.46 -12.64 19.26
N GLU A 309 -0.75 -13.20 19.32
CA GLU A 309 -1.91 -12.59 20.00
C GLU A 309 -1.73 -12.46 21.52
N GLU A 310 -0.85 -13.27 22.12
CA GLU A 310 -0.56 -13.22 23.57
C GLU A 310 0.41 -12.08 23.93
N GLU A 311 1.10 -11.50 22.95
CA GLU A 311 2.03 -10.40 23.17
C GLU A 311 1.34 -9.04 23.23
N TYR A 312 2.01 -8.07 23.85
CA TYR A 312 1.46 -6.73 24.00
C TYR A 312 1.39 -5.99 22.66
N ALA A 313 0.36 -5.16 22.53
CA ALA A 313 0.28 -4.08 21.56
C ALA A 313 0.34 -2.73 22.30
N ARG A 314 0.95 -1.73 21.66
CA ARG A 314 1.02 -0.37 22.20
C ARG A 314 1.14 0.66 21.08
N ILE A 315 0.71 1.88 21.37
CA ILE A 315 0.82 3.02 20.46
C ILE A 315 1.90 3.97 20.99
N CYS A 316 2.83 4.32 20.12
CA CYS A 316 3.84 5.35 20.32
C CYS A 316 3.23 6.71 20.00
N VAL A 317 3.34 7.67 20.91
CA VAL A 317 3.11 9.09 20.62
C VAL A 317 4.40 9.84 20.91
N MET A 318 5.02 10.36 19.86
CA MET A 318 6.31 11.04 19.92
C MET A 318 6.17 12.46 19.37
N PRO A 319 6.71 13.51 20.00
CA PRO A 319 6.79 14.84 19.38
C PRO A 319 7.42 14.76 17.98
N ARG A 320 6.97 15.61 17.04
CA ARG A 320 7.41 15.58 15.62
C ARG A 320 8.91 15.43 15.42
N TYR A 321 9.69 16.15 16.22
CA TYR A 321 11.16 16.16 16.17
C TYR A 321 11.78 15.65 17.49
N GLY A 322 11.02 14.85 18.23
CA GLY A 322 11.46 14.25 19.48
C GLY A 322 12.45 13.10 19.27
N ASP A 323 13.01 12.60 20.36
CA ASP A 323 13.87 11.41 20.35
C ASP A 323 13.22 10.23 21.10
N ALA A 324 13.93 9.10 21.17
CA ALA A 324 13.45 7.90 21.88
C ALA A 324 13.10 8.14 23.36
N SER A 325 13.70 9.14 24.02
CA SER A 325 13.41 9.49 25.41
C SER A 325 12.15 10.35 25.57
N SER A 326 11.71 10.99 24.49
CA SER A 326 10.49 11.82 24.45
C SER A 326 9.22 11.02 24.15
N ILE A 327 9.34 9.74 23.84
CA ILE A 327 8.21 8.88 23.49
C ILE A 327 7.31 8.65 24.70
N ARG A 328 6.01 8.81 24.50
CA ARG A 328 4.98 8.28 25.40
C ARG A 328 4.37 7.02 24.80
N TRP A 329 4.41 5.93 25.55
CA TRP A 329 3.84 4.64 25.15
C TRP A 329 2.50 4.40 25.82
N PHE A 330 1.51 4.01 25.03
CA PHE A 330 0.17 3.68 25.50
C PHE A 330 -0.12 2.21 25.21
N LYS A 331 -0.41 1.43 26.25
CA LYS A 331 -0.78 0.02 26.07
C LYS A 331 -2.22 -0.04 25.57
N VAL A 332 -2.46 -0.83 24.52
CA VAL A 332 -3.79 -1.04 23.92
C VAL A 332 -4.11 -2.54 23.88
N GLU A 333 -5.36 -2.90 23.60
CA GLU A 333 -5.72 -4.28 23.32
C GLU A 333 -4.87 -4.88 22.17
N PRO A 334 -4.41 -6.14 22.28
CA PRO A 334 -3.76 -6.85 21.18
C PRO A 334 -4.57 -6.80 19.89
N ASN A 335 -3.90 -6.46 18.80
CA ASN A 335 -4.49 -6.33 17.47
C ASN A 335 -3.40 -6.39 16.39
N CYS A 336 -3.84 -6.54 15.14
CA CYS A 336 -2.99 -6.51 13.96
C CYS A 336 -3.47 -5.43 12.96
N THR A 337 -3.54 -4.18 13.41
CA THR A 337 -3.95 -3.03 12.58
C THR A 337 -2.88 -2.70 11.53
N PHE A 338 -3.25 -2.73 10.25
CA PHE A 338 -2.38 -2.31 9.14
C PHE A 338 -2.57 -0.84 8.76
N HIS A 339 -3.80 -0.33 8.73
CA HIS A 339 -4.09 1.03 8.27
C HIS A 339 -4.70 1.93 9.34
N ILE A 340 -4.26 3.18 9.34
CA ILE A 340 -4.76 4.29 10.13
C ILE A 340 -5.60 5.15 9.19
N ILE A 341 -6.81 5.46 9.61
CA ILE A 341 -7.71 6.38 8.90
C ILE A 341 -7.18 7.80 9.04
N ASN A 342 -6.97 8.26 10.27
CA ASN A 342 -6.34 9.53 10.60
C ASN A 342 -5.92 9.56 12.08
N SER A 343 -5.09 10.53 12.45
CA SER A 343 -4.78 10.84 13.85
C SER A 343 -4.81 12.35 14.09
N PHE A 344 -5.31 12.78 15.24
CA PHE A 344 -5.41 14.21 15.54
C PHE A 344 -5.40 14.46 17.05
N GLU A 345 -5.29 15.74 17.43
CA GLU A 345 -5.29 16.17 18.83
C GLU A 345 -6.68 16.69 19.23
N ALA A 346 -7.15 16.30 20.41
CA ALA A 346 -8.41 16.74 20.99
C ALA A 346 -8.23 17.05 22.48
N GLY A 347 -7.99 18.33 22.81
CA GLY A 347 -7.60 18.73 24.16
C GLY A 347 -6.28 18.08 24.55
N ASP A 348 -6.28 17.33 25.65
CA ASP A 348 -5.12 16.61 26.17
C ASP A 348 -4.98 15.19 25.60
N GLU A 349 -5.83 14.80 24.64
CA GLU A 349 -5.80 13.49 24.01
C GLU A 349 -5.20 13.54 22.60
N VAL A 350 -4.46 12.48 22.25
CA VAL A 350 -4.22 12.11 20.86
C VAL A 350 -5.23 11.04 20.49
N VAL A 351 -6.02 11.29 19.46
CA VAL A 351 -7.02 10.36 18.92
C VAL A 351 -6.45 9.70 17.67
N VAL A 352 -6.59 8.38 17.58
CA VAL A 352 -6.17 7.56 16.45
C VAL A 352 -7.38 6.78 15.96
N TRP A 353 -7.74 6.96 14.70
CA TRP A 353 -8.73 6.13 14.03
C TRP A 353 -8.03 5.16 13.09
N GLY A 354 -8.38 3.87 13.12
CA GLY A 354 -7.75 2.86 12.28
C GLY A 354 -8.67 1.68 11.96
N CYS A 355 -8.20 0.80 11.10
CA CYS A 355 -8.87 -0.41 10.67
C CYS A 355 -8.33 -1.60 11.48
N LYS A 356 -8.91 -1.86 12.65
CA LYS A 356 -8.45 -2.88 13.61
C LYS A 356 -8.86 -4.28 13.16
N ALA A 357 -7.89 -5.14 12.91
CA ALA A 357 -8.05 -6.59 12.81
C ALA A 357 -7.52 -7.29 14.07
N LEU A 358 -7.99 -8.51 14.34
CA LEU A 358 -7.57 -9.29 15.51
C LEU A 358 -6.47 -10.30 15.19
N ASP A 359 -6.32 -10.67 13.91
CA ASP A 359 -5.26 -11.53 13.40
C ASP A 359 -4.64 -10.94 12.13
N SER A 360 -3.49 -11.46 11.73
CA SER A 360 -2.68 -10.93 10.63
C SER A 360 -3.06 -11.54 9.30
N VAL A 361 -3.26 -10.68 8.31
CA VAL A 361 -3.34 -11.08 6.89
C VAL A 361 -1.99 -11.51 6.31
N ILE A 362 -0.90 -11.44 7.08
CA ILE A 362 0.45 -11.87 6.71
C ILE A 362 0.97 -12.91 7.71
N GLY A 363 1.43 -14.06 7.22
CA GLY A 363 2.06 -15.10 8.04
C GLY A 363 1.51 -16.50 7.75
N PRO A 364 2.01 -17.52 8.47
CA PRO A 364 1.71 -18.93 8.18
C PRO A 364 0.23 -19.32 8.35
N SER A 365 -0.55 -18.57 9.13
CA SER A 365 -2.00 -18.78 9.29
C SER A 365 -2.77 -18.66 7.97
N ASN A 366 -2.28 -17.83 7.03
CA ASN A 366 -2.89 -17.68 5.71
C ASN A 366 -2.42 -18.73 4.68
N GLU A 367 -1.20 -19.27 4.84
CA GLU A 367 -0.63 -20.25 3.90
C GLU A 367 -1.09 -21.70 4.17
N SER A 368 -1.48 -22.04 5.40
CA SER A 368 -1.96 -23.39 5.75
C SER A 368 -3.39 -23.70 5.29
N SER A 369 -4.09 -22.74 4.69
CA SER A 369 -5.47 -22.91 4.21
C SER A 369 -5.61 -23.82 2.97
N THR A 370 -4.51 -24.32 2.41
CA THR A 370 -4.55 -25.38 1.38
C THR A 370 -4.80 -26.78 1.96
N ASP A 371 -4.66 -26.98 3.27
CA ASP A 371 -5.17 -28.18 3.94
C ASP A 371 -6.61 -27.94 4.37
N ASN A 372 -7.52 -28.72 3.76
CA ASN A 372 -8.98 -28.68 3.87
C ASN A 372 -9.54 -29.03 5.28
N SER A 373 -8.84 -28.66 6.37
CA SER A 373 -9.27 -28.96 7.73
C SER A 373 -9.22 -27.72 8.64
N THR A 374 -10.41 -27.21 8.97
CA THR A 374 -10.78 -26.54 10.23
C THR A 374 -10.53 -25.04 10.43
N SER A 375 -10.49 -24.19 9.40
CA SER A 375 -10.79 -22.77 9.65
C SER A 375 -12.30 -22.60 9.84
N THR A 376 -12.72 -22.16 11.02
CA THR A 376 -14.13 -21.83 11.26
C THR A 376 -14.45 -20.45 10.66
N ALA A 377 -15.72 -20.16 10.39
CA ALA A 377 -16.14 -18.81 9.99
C ALA A 377 -15.75 -17.75 11.04
N GLU A 378 -15.64 -18.13 12.31
CA GLU A 378 -15.15 -17.27 13.40
C GLU A 378 -13.66 -16.94 13.24
N ASP A 379 -12.81 -17.89 12.80
CA ASP A 379 -11.39 -17.63 12.58
C ASP A 379 -11.15 -16.72 11.38
N ALA A 380 -11.91 -16.90 10.29
CA ALA A 380 -11.85 -16.00 9.13
C ALA A 380 -12.26 -14.56 9.51
N SER A 381 -13.19 -14.39 10.44
CA SER A 381 -13.65 -13.07 10.89
C SER A 381 -12.57 -12.26 11.63
N LYS A 382 -11.58 -12.92 12.25
CA LYS A 382 -10.47 -12.24 12.96
C LYS A 382 -9.53 -11.49 12.01
N LEU A 383 -9.45 -11.94 10.75
CA LEU A 383 -8.65 -11.31 9.69
C LEU A 383 -9.33 -10.04 9.15
N TYR A 384 -10.59 -9.82 9.46
CA TYR A 384 -11.34 -8.69 8.94
C TYR A 384 -11.18 -7.46 9.83
N SER A 385 -10.83 -6.35 9.19
CA SER A 385 -10.63 -5.07 9.85
C SER A 385 -11.96 -4.34 10.08
N HIS A 386 -12.04 -3.57 11.16
CA HIS A 386 -13.17 -2.70 11.47
C HIS A 386 -12.70 -1.31 11.89
N ALA A 387 -13.48 -0.27 11.56
CA ALA A 387 -13.18 1.09 12.00
C ALA A 387 -13.21 1.19 13.54
N TYR A 388 -12.11 1.68 14.10
CA TYR A 388 -11.82 1.63 15.53
C TYR A 388 -11.15 2.92 15.99
N GLU A 389 -11.42 3.34 17.23
CA GLU A 389 -10.89 4.55 17.85
C GLU A 389 -10.03 4.19 19.06
N TRP A 390 -8.83 4.77 19.14
CA TRP A 390 -8.02 4.86 20.35
C TRP A 390 -7.90 6.33 20.76
N ARG A 391 -8.24 6.64 22.02
CA ARG A 391 -8.01 7.95 22.65
C ARG A 391 -6.94 7.81 23.71
N LEU A 392 -5.85 8.57 23.54
CA LEU A 392 -4.62 8.44 24.30
C LEU A 392 -4.40 9.72 25.10
N ASN A 393 -4.65 9.68 26.41
CA ASN A 393 -4.54 10.87 27.25
C ASN A 393 -3.07 11.21 27.58
N MET A 394 -2.59 12.33 27.06
CA MET A 394 -1.21 12.80 27.18
C MET A 394 -0.85 13.38 28.54
N GLU A 395 -1.79 13.50 29.47
CA GLU A 395 -1.52 13.88 30.87
C GLU A 395 -1.54 12.64 31.78
N THR A 396 -2.66 11.92 31.79
CA THR A 396 -2.92 10.81 32.72
C THR A 396 -2.34 9.47 32.28
N GLY A 397 -2.22 9.25 30.96
CA GLY A 397 -1.80 7.97 30.39
C GLY A 397 -2.95 6.99 30.19
N GLU A 398 -4.18 7.42 30.47
CA GLU A 398 -5.39 6.65 30.21
C GLU A 398 -5.54 6.38 28.70
N VAL A 399 -6.01 5.17 28.39
CA VAL A 399 -6.40 4.74 27.04
C VAL A 399 -7.88 4.41 27.07
N ARG A 400 -8.63 4.97 26.12
CA ARG A 400 -10.00 4.55 25.84
C ARG A 400 -10.06 4.05 24.41
N GLU A 401 -10.74 2.93 24.21
CA GLU A 401 -10.83 2.33 22.89
C GLU A 401 -12.23 1.77 22.61
N ARG A 402 -12.69 1.88 21.35
CA ARG A 402 -14.02 1.44 20.94
C ARG A 402 -14.12 1.19 19.43
N TYR A 403 -15.06 0.32 19.04
CA TYR A 403 -15.49 0.19 17.65
C TYR A 403 -16.34 1.39 17.25
N LEU A 404 -16.06 1.99 16.09
CA LEU A 404 -16.85 3.10 15.54
C LEU A 404 -18.09 2.60 14.81
N THR A 405 -17.95 1.51 14.06
CA THR A 405 -19.00 0.97 13.19
C THR A 405 -19.50 -0.40 13.65
N GLY A 406 -19.29 -0.74 14.92
CA GLY A 406 -19.51 -2.09 15.44
C GLY A 406 -18.68 -3.15 14.70
N LYS A 407 -19.17 -4.40 14.71
CA LYS A 407 -18.52 -5.56 14.08
C LYS A 407 -19.30 -6.15 12.90
N LYS A 408 -20.44 -5.55 12.53
CA LYS A 408 -21.34 -6.11 11.50
C LYS A 408 -20.72 -6.02 10.11
N PHE A 409 -20.07 -4.91 9.81
CA PHE A 409 -19.41 -4.68 8.53
C PHE A 409 -17.92 -4.47 8.74
N SER A 410 -17.14 -5.19 7.95
CA SER A 410 -15.69 -5.07 7.92
C SER A 410 -15.27 -4.15 6.78
N MET A 411 -14.21 -3.38 7.00
CA MET A 411 -13.71 -2.41 6.05
C MET A 411 -12.23 -2.13 6.27
N ASP A 412 -11.53 -1.80 5.19
CA ASP A 412 -10.11 -1.48 5.20
C ASP A 412 -9.75 -0.51 4.07
N PHE A 413 -8.46 -0.24 3.87
CA PHE A 413 -7.95 0.73 2.89
C PHE A 413 -8.64 2.10 3.01
N PRO A 414 -8.53 2.75 4.18
CA PRO A 414 -9.19 4.02 4.40
C PRO A 414 -8.54 5.15 3.58
N THR A 415 -9.36 6.13 3.21
CA THR A 415 -8.93 7.39 2.62
C THR A 415 -9.76 8.54 3.20
N ILE A 416 -9.19 9.73 3.26
CA ILE A 416 -9.83 10.96 3.72
C ILE A 416 -9.54 12.08 2.73
N ASN A 417 -10.18 13.23 2.91
CA ASN A 417 -9.69 14.45 2.27
C ASN A 417 -8.29 14.79 2.80
N GLY A 418 -7.27 14.70 1.93
CA GLY A 418 -5.86 14.85 2.30
C GLY A 418 -5.51 16.18 2.97
N ASN A 419 -6.30 17.23 2.76
CA ASN A 419 -6.16 18.52 3.43
C ASN A 419 -6.32 18.44 4.96
N PHE A 420 -6.96 17.38 5.45
CA PHE A 420 -7.22 17.12 6.87
C PHE A 420 -6.29 16.06 7.48
N CYS A 421 -5.26 15.61 6.75
CA CYS A 421 -4.27 14.71 7.32
C CYS A 421 -3.63 15.32 8.57
N GLY A 422 -3.70 14.62 9.70
CA GLY A 422 -3.19 15.10 10.99
C GLY A 422 -4.04 16.15 11.69
N LEU A 423 -5.22 16.45 11.17
CA LEU A 423 -6.21 17.36 11.73
C LEU A 423 -7.50 16.59 12.02
N LYS A 424 -8.31 17.12 12.95
CA LYS A 424 -9.65 16.56 13.18
C LYS A 424 -10.48 16.72 11.90
N ASN A 425 -11.10 15.63 11.47
CA ASN A 425 -11.91 15.55 10.26
C ASN A 425 -13.27 14.90 10.58
N ARG A 426 -14.28 15.19 9.77
CA ARG A 426 -15.68 14.77 9.94
C ARG A 426 -16.02 13.54 9.11
N PHE A 427 -15.35 13.35 7.98
CA PHE A 427 -15.65 12.31 7.00
C PHE A 427 -14.42 11.46 6.67
N GLY A 428 -14.65 10.17 6.47
CA GLY A 428 -13.66 9.25 5.92
C GLY A 428 -14.33 8.22 5.03
N TYR A 429 -13.54 7.55 4.21
CA TYR A 429 -14.02 6.54 3.29
C TYR A 429 -13.20 5.27 3.46
N ALA A 430 -13.82 4.10 3.34
CA ALA A 430 -13.13 2.82 3.42
C ALA A 430 -13.76 1.80 2.49
N GLN A 431 -12.97 0.85 2.00
CA GLN A 431 -13.46 -0.23 1.16
C GLN A 431 -14.11 -1.29 2.04
N VAL A 432 -15.35 -1.68 1.72
CA VAL A 432 -16.15 -2.64 2.49
C VAL A 432 -15.81 -4.06 2.04
N VAL A 433 -15.38 -4.90 2.99
CA VAL A 433 -15.02 -6.29 2.73
C VAL A 433 -16.29 -7.09 2.39
N ASP A 434 -16.24 -7.84 1.29
CA ASP A 434 -17.20 -8.89 0.99
C ASP A 434 -16.74 -10.19 1.66
N SER A 435 -17.34 -10.54 2.79
CA SER A 435 -16.91 -11.68 3.61
C SER A 435 -17.09 -13.03 2.91
N VAL A 436 -18.15 -13.19 2.10
CA VAL A 436 -18.44 -14.43 1.38
C VAL A 436 -17.42 -14.63 0.27
N ALA A 437 -17.22 -13.59 -0.56
CA ALA A 437 -16.25 -13.63 -1.63
C ALA A 437 -14.84 -13.81 -1.08
N SER A 438 -14.49 -13.10 0.01
CA SER A 438 -13.16 -13.17 0.61
C SER A 438 -12.85 -14.53 1.19
N SER A 439 -13.81 -15.14 1.92
CA SER A 439 -13.65 -16.49 2.46
C SER A 439 -13.52 -17.54 1.36
N THR A 440 -14.26 -17.37 0.25
CA THR A 440 -14.22 -18.29 -0.89
C THR A 440 -12.92 -18.18 -1.67
N SER A 441 -12.37 -16.97 -1.84
CA SER A 441 -11.09 -16.78 -2.53
C SER A 441 -9.86 -16.97 -1.66
N GLY A 442 -9.98 -16.96 -0.32
CA GLY A 442 -8.83 -16.97 0.59
C GLY A 442 -8.03 -15.66 0.61
N LEU A 443 -8.55 -14.61 -0.04
CA LEU A 443 -7.96 -13.27 -0.14
C LEU A 443 -9.07 -12.24 0.00
N LEU A 444 -8.76 -11.09 0.60
CA LEU A 444 -9.72 -10.02 0.80
C LEU A 444 -10.20 -9.44 -0.53
N LYS A 445 -11.53 -9.30 -0.64
CA LYS A 445 -12.23 -8.66 -1.75
C LYS A 445 -13.17 -7.60 -1.20
N TYR A 446 -13.31 -6.50 -1.93
CA TYR A 446 -14.06 -5.33 -1.46
C TYR A 446 -15.27 -5.04 -2.35
N GLY A 447 -16.47 -5.38 -1.88
CA GLY A 447 -17.73 -5.29 -2.64
C GLY A 447 -18.44 -3.92 -2.56
N GLY A 448 -17.81 -2.91 -1.96
CA GLY A 448 -18.39 -1.56 -1.86
C GLY A 448 -17.46 -0.56 -1.19
N ILE A 449 -17.94 0.67 -1.02
CA ILE A 449 -17.27 1.74 -0.26
C ILE A 449 -18.21 2.22 0.85
N ALA A 450 -17.67 2.47 2.04
CA ALA A 450 -18.36 3.11 3.15
C ALA A 450 -17.91 4.57 3.29
N LYS A 451 -18.85 5.47 3.58
CA LYS A 451 -18.59 6.83 4.05
C LYS A 451 -18.90 6.90 5.55
N LEU A 452 -17.88 7.23 6.33
CA LEU A 452 -17.89 7.31 7.78
C LEU A 452 -18.13 8.76 8.21
N HIS A 453 -19.16 9.01 9.04
CA HIS A 453 -19.49 10.33 9.55
C HIS A 453 -19.09 10.43 11.03
N PHE A 454 -17.84 10.78 11.32
CA PHE A 454 -17.24 10.66 12.65
C PHE A 454 -17.89 11.53 13.75
N GLU A 455 -18.64 12.58 13.36
CA GLU A 455 -19.34 13.47 14.30
C GLU A 455 -20.86 13.25 14.34
N GLU A 456 -21.41 12.42 13.44
CA GLU A 456 -22.84 12.11 13.40
C GLU A 456 -23.07 10.75 14.07
N PRO A 457 -23.86 10.67 15.15
CA PRO A 457 -24.19 9.38 15.75
C PRO A 457 -25.04 8.54 14.80
N ALA A 458 -24.95 7.21 14.91
CA ALA A 458 -25.82 6.33 14.14
C ALA A 458 -27.31 6.58 14.45
N GLU A 459 -28.16 6.49 13.43
CA GLU A 459 -29.62 6.60 13.60
C GLU A 459 -30.14 5.39 14.38
N ARG A 460 -30.87 5.63 15.47
CA ARG A 460 -31.43 4.60 16.37
C ARG A 460 -32.78 4.06 15.88
N GLU A 461 -32.97 3.92 14.58
CA GLU A 461 -34.19 3.32 14.01
C GLU A 461 -33.91 1.91 13.47
N GLY A 462 -34.42 0.89 14.17
CA GLY A 462 -34.26 -0.53 13.81
C GLY A 462 -33.07 -1.23 14.49
N GLU A 463 -33.04 -2.56 14.40
CA GLU A 463 -32.17 -3.53 15.13
C GLU A 463 -30.63 -3.39 14.92
N LEU A 464 -30.10 -2.21 14.60
CA LEU A 464 -28.66 -1.93 14.41
C LEU A 464 -28.03 -1.47 15.73
N GLU A 465 -28.10 -2.30 16.77
CA GLU A 465 -27.74 -1.95 18.17
C GLU A 465 -26.24 -1.62 18.45
N ASN A 466 -25.35 -1.53 17.45
CA ASN A 466 -23.89 -1.46 17.71
C ASN A 466 -23.06 -0.49 16.83
N GLU A 467 -23.68 0.36 16.01
CA GLU A 467 -22.94 1.44 15.30
C GLU A 467 -22.91 2.71 16.18
N GLU A 468 -21.72 3.26 16.43
CA GLU A 468 -21.57 4.49 17.23
C GLU A 468 -21.68 5.74 16.35
N ILE A 469 -21.27 5.63 15.08
CA ILE A 469 -21.32 6.70 14.09
C ILE A 469 -22.20 6.32 12.90
N LYS A 470 -22.76 7.32 12.22
CA LYS A 470 -23.48 7.13 10.97
C LYS A 470 -22.53 6.65 9.86
N VAL A 471 -22.99 5.66 9.09
CA VAL A 471 -22.26 5.09 7.96
C VAL A 471 -23.18 4.96 6.76
N GLU A 472 -22.81 5.63 5.66
CA GLU A 472 -23.43 5.42 4.35
C GLU A 472 -22.61 4.40 3.56
N ARG A 473 -23.25 3.60 2.71
CA ARG A 473 -22.59 2.51 1.98
C ARG A 473 -23.02 2.53 0.52
N HIS A 474 -22.04 2.53 -0.37
CA HIS A 474 -22.20 2.35 -1.80
C HIS A 474 -21.77 0.91 -2.12
N MET A 475 -22.73 -0.01 -2.18
CA MET A 475 -22.46 -1.42 -2.51
C MET A 475 -22.51 -1.61 -4.03
N PHE A 476 -21.58 -2.39 -4.57
CA PHE A 476 -21.57 -2.72 -5.99
C PHE A 476 -22.54 -3.86 -6.30
N GLU A 477 -22.74 -4.11 -7.59
CA GLU A 477 -23.46 -5.29 -8.06
C GLU A 477 -22.74 -6.59 -7.66
N GLU A 478 -23.45 -7.71 -7.75
CA GLU A 478 -22.90 -9.02 -7.39
C GLU A 478 -21.57 -9.32 -8.14
N ASN A 479 -20.65 -10.00 -7.46
CA ASN A 479 -19.32 -10.36 -7.98
C ASN A 479 -18.50 -9.19 -8.52
N THR A 480 -18.74 -7.98 -8.03
CA THR A 480 -18.03 -6.77 -8.43
C THR A 480 -17.24 -6.19 -7.28
N PHE A 481 -15.93 -6.04 -7.48
CA PHE A 481 -15.01 -5.71 -6.40
C PHE A 481 -14.07 -4.58 -6.79
N CYS A 482 -13.69 -3.77 -5.81
CA CYS A 482 -12.84 -2.60 -6.00
C CYS A 482 -11.46 -2.71 -5.36
N THR A 483 -10.53 -1.86 -5.82
CA THR A 483 -9.25 -1.57 -5.14
C THR A 483 -8.80 -0.13 -5.44
N GLY A 484 -8.00 0.43 -4.54
CA GLY A 484 -7.33 1.73 -4.73
C GLY A 484 -8.23 2.96 -4.62
N ALA A 485 -9.28 2.91 -3.80
CA ALA A 485 -10.16 4.06 -3.60
C ALA A 485 -9.39 5.31 -3.14
N ALA A 486 -9.68 6.45 -3.75
CA ALA A 486 -9.08 7.74 -3.41
C ALA A 486 -10.14 8.85 -3.39
N PHE A 487 -10.01 9.81 -2.47
CA PHE A 487 -10.81 11.02 -2.47
C PHE A 487 -10.27 12.04 -3.48
N VAL A 488 -11.16 12.65 -4.25
CA VAL A 488 -10.87 13.68 -5.24
C VAL A 488 -11.63 14.95 -4.82
N PRO A 489 -10.95 15.98 -4.30
CA PRO A 489 -11.62 17.22 -3.95
C PRO A 489 -12.16 17.91 -5.20
N LYS A 490 -13.33 18.54 -5.06
CA LYS A 490 -13.88 19.38 -6.12
C LYS A 490 -12.97 20.58 -6.39
N GLN A 491 -12.78 20.89 -7.67
CA GLN A 491 -11.99 22.04 -8.05
C GLN A 491 -12.77 23.33 -7.72
N SER A 492 -12.27 24.11 -6.76
CA SER A 492 -12.77 25.46 -6.50
C SER A 492 -12.02 26.49 -7.35
N ASP A 493 -12.67 27.61 -7.71
CA ASP A 493 -11.98 28.73 -8.38
C ASP A 493 -10.85 29.34 -7.51
N SER A 494 -10.93 29.21 -6.18
CA SER A 494 -9.92 29.66 -5.21
C SER A 494 -8.66 28.78 -5.15
N SER A 495 -8.70 27.54 -5.66
CA SER A 495 -7.53 26.66 -5.75
C SER A 495 -6.45 27.18 -6.73
N ARG A 496 -6.80 28.12 -7.63
CA ARG A 496 -5.85 28.80 -8.52
C ARG A 496 -4.89 29.77 -7.82
N THR A 497 -5.17 30.17 -6.58
CA THR A 497 -4.39 31.19 -5.86
C THR A 497 -3.43 30.64 -4.79
N GLY A 498 -3.24 29.32 -4.71
CA GLY A 498 -2.16 28.72 -3.91
C GLY A 498 -2.28 28.87 -2.38
N SER A 499 -3.43 29.30 -1.86
CA SER A 499 -3.73 29.31 -0.43
C SER A 499 -5.10 28.69 -0.19
N ILE A 500 -5.11 27.44 0.28
CA ILE A 500 -6.32 26.76 0.74
C ILE A 500 -6.59 27.23 2.17
N ILE A 501 -7.61 28.06 2.38
CA ILE A 501 -8.13 28.35 3.71
C ILE A 501 -9.05 27.18 4.08
N LEU A 502 -8.63 26.36 5.05
CA LEU A 502 -9.36 25.14 5.45
C LEU A 502 -10.81 25.41 5.91
N GLU A 503 -11.10 26.61 6.43
CA GLU A 503 -12.45 27.03 6.85
C GLU A 503 -13.42 27.22 5.66
N GLU A 504 -12.92 27.38 4.44
CA GLU A 504 -13.73 27.54 3.21
C GLU A 504 -13.89 26.23 2.43
N VAL A 505 -13.21 25.15 2.82
CA VAL A 505 -13.30 23.84 2.17
C VAL A 505 -14.37 23.01 2.85
N GLU A 506 -15.47 22.76 2.16
CA GLU A 506 -16.41 21.73 2.57
C GLU A 506 -15.73 20.35 2.43
N GLU A 507 -15.49 19.69 3.57
CA GLU A 507 -14.57 18.56 3.69
C GLU A 507 -14.87 17.39 2.74
N ASP A 508 -16.15 17.07 2.54
CA ASP A 508 -16.65 16.03 1.64
C ASP A 508 -17.25 16.59 0.34
N ASP A 509 -16.87 17.80 -0.10
CA ASP A 509 -17.26 18.31 -1.42
C ASP A 509 -16.29 17.78 -2.49
N GLY A 510 -16.66 16.68 -3.13
CA GLY A 510 -15.80 15.99 -4.08
C GLY A 510 -16.37 14.64 -4.52
N TRP A 511 -15.46 13.72 -4.85
CA TRP A 511 -15.80 12.38 -5.31
C TRP A 511 -14.88 11.33 -4.70
N VAL A 512 -15.35 10.10 -4.58
CA VAL A 512 -14.48 8.93 -4.44
C VAL A 512 -14.30 8.29 -5.81
N ILE A 513 -13.04 8.05 -6.19
CA ILE A 513 -12.68 7.35 -7.43
C ILE A 513 -12.06 6.00 -7.08
N THR A 514 -12.46 4.93 -7.78
CA THR A 514 -11.91 3.58 -7.54
C THR A 514 -11.91 2.71 -8.79
N PHE A 515 -10.91 1.85 -8.94
CA PHE A 515 -10.96 0.76 -9.92
C PHE A 515 -11.95 -0.30 -9.44
N VAL A 516 -12.70 -0.86 -10.38
CA VAL A 516 -13.75 -1.87 -10.16
C VAL A 516 -13.59 -2.98 -11.20
N HIS A 517 -13.75 -4.23 -10.78
CA HIS A 517 -13.76 -5.38 -11.67
C HIS A 517 -14.97 -6.26 -11.37
N ASN A 518 -15.79 -6.52 -12.40
CA ASN A 518 -16.87 -7.48 -12.32
C ASN A 518 -16.33 -8.86 -12.77
N GLU A 519 -16.30 -9.81 -11.85
CA GLU A 519 -15.74 -11.15 -12.10
C GLU A 519 -16.63 -12.02 -13.00
N ASP A 520 -17.91 -11.70 -13.18
CA ASP A 520 -18.81 -12.44 -14.09
C ASP A 520 -18.62 -11.98 -15.54
N THR A 521 -18.65 -10.67 -15.76
CA THR A 521 -18.51 -10.06 -17.09
C THR A 521 -17.06 -9.91 -17.55
N LYS A 522 -16.10 -10.03 -16.60
CA LYS A 522 -14.67 -9.77 -16.79
C LYS A 522 -14.34 -8.34 -17.22
N VAL A 523 -15.27 -7.40 -17.02
CA VAL A 523 -15.11 -5.99 -17.35
C VAL A 523 -14.46 -5.26 -16.19
N SER A 524 -13.47 -4.41 -16.51
CA SER A 524 -12.87 -3.48 -15.54
C SER A 524 -13.31 -2.07 -15.84
N GLN A 525 -13.68 -1.33 -14.81
CA GLN A 525 -14.14 0.05 -14.89
C GLN A 525 -13.46 0.92 -13.82
N VAL A 526 -13.59 2.23 -13.95
CA VAL A 526 -13.34 3.18 -12.87
C VAL A 526 -14.66 3.88 -12.53
N TYR A 527 -15.04 3.84 -11.25
CA TYR A 527 -16.25 4.48 -10.75
C TYR A 527 -15.89 5.83 -10.13
N VAL A 528 -16.68 6.85 -10.45
CA VAL A 528 -16.64 8.17 -9.82
C VAL A 528 -17.94 8.33 -9.03
N ILE A 529 -17.83 8.34 -7.70
CA ILE A 529 -18.97 8.35 -6.77
C ILE A 529 -19.04 9.72 -6.12
N ASP A 530 -20.19 10.39 -6.21
CA ASP A 530 -20.42 11.67 -5.54
C ASP A 530 -20.51 11.48 -4.03
N THR A 531 -19.71 12.23 -3.27
CA THR A 531 -19.67 12.08 -1.81
C THR A 531 -20.88 12.71 -1.12
N LYS A 532 -21.62 13.60 -1.77
CA LYS A 532 -22.87 14.20 -1.26
C LYS A 532 -24.10 13.32 -1.58
N GLU A 533 -24.06 12.58 -2.67
CA GLU A 533 -25.09 11.61 -3.07
C GLU A 533 -24.54 10.17 -3.01
N PHE A 534 -23.95 9.80 -1.87
CA PHE A 534 -23.08 8.62 -1.77
C PHE A 534 -23.77 7.28 -2.05
N CYS A 535 -25.05 7.14 -1.69
CA CYS A 535 -25.83 5.92 -1.93
C CYS A 535 -26.47 5.85 -3.33
N SER A 536 -26.33 6.90 -4.15
CA SER A 536 -26.81 6.92 -5.54
C SER A 536 -25.85 6.17 -6.47
N GLU A 537 -26.27 5.93 -7.71
CA GLU A 537 -25.38 5.40 -8.75
C GLU A 537 -24.14 6.31 -8.97
N PRO A 538 -22.98 5.75 -9.35
CA PRO A 538 -21.81 6.55 -9.71
C PRO A 538 -22.15 7.58 -10.80
N VAL A 539 -21.67 8.82 -10.64
CA VAL A 539 -21.88 9.89 -11.63
C VAL A 539 -21.19 9.56 -12.96
N ALA A 540 -20.11 8.77 -12.92
CA ALA A 540 -19.49 8.21 -14.12
C ALA A 540 -18.96 6.79 -13.86
N LYS A 541 -19.17 5.88 -14.82
CA LYS A 541 -18.52 4.55 -14.92
C LYS A 541 -17.69 4.52 -16.21
N ILE A 542 -16.37 4.52 -16.06
CA ILE A 542 -15.40 4.61 -17.17
C ILE A 542 -14.93 3.20 -17.51
N THR A 543 -15.28 2.67 -18.67
CA THR A 543 -14.94 1.29 -19.05
C THR A 543 -13.53 1.21 -19.63
N LEU A 544 -12.69 0.35 -19.05
CA LEU A 544 -11.28 0.22 -19.41
C LEU A 544 -11.09 -0.77 -20.57
N PRO A 545 -10.03 -0.59 -21.39
CA PRO A 545 -9.81 -1.39 -22.59
C PRO A 545 -9.32 -2.81 -22.30
N CYS A 546 -8.88 -3.07 -21.07
CA CYS A 546 -8.36 -4.35 -20.63
C CYS A 546 -8.71 -4.61 -19.17
N ARG A 547 -8.50 -5.85 -18.74
CA ARG A 547 -8.61 -6.24 -17.34
C ARG A 547 -7.59 -5.47 -16.51
N VAL A 548 -8.00 -4.97 -15.36
CA VAL A 548 -7.10 -4.43 -14.36
C VAL A 548 -7.13 -5.31 -13.13
N PRO A 549 -5.99 -5.91 -12.72
CA PRO A 549 -5.96 -6.83 -11.59
C PRO A 549 -6.31 -6.10 -10.29
N TYR A 550 -6.60 -6.83 -9.22
CA TYR A 550 -6.65 -6.22 -7.90
C TYR A 550 -5.28 -5.69 -7.51
N GLY A 551 -5.27 -4.50 -6.90
CA GLY A 551 -4.05 -3.88 -6.38
C GLY A 551 -4.23 -3.42 -4.94
N PHE A 552 -3.40 -2.47 -4.54
CA PHE A 552 -3.37 -1.93 -3.18
C PHE A 552 -3.86 -0.48 -3.18
N HIS A 553 -2.96 0.47 -2.99
CA HIS A 553 -3.30 1.86 -2.77
C HIS A 553 -3.34 2.67 -4.07
N GLY A 554 -4.30 3.59 -4.13
CA GLY A 554 -4.46 4.55 -5.21
C GLY A 554 -4.50 5.98 -4.69
N ALA A 555 -4.18 6.91 -5.57
CA ALA A 555 -4.16 8.33 -5.30
C ALA A 555 -4.58 9.10 -6.56
N PHE A 556 -5.20 10.27 -6.37
CA PHE A 556 -5.45 11.21 -7.45
C PHE A 556 -4.41 12.32 -7.39
N MET A 557 -3.70 12.52 -8.50
CA MET A 557 -2.63 13.51 -8.65
C MET A 557 -3.10 14.66 -9.55
N PRO A 558 -3.49 15.83 -9.00
CA PRO A 558 -3.94 16.96 -9.81
C PRO A 558 -2.83 17.50 -10.71
N THR A 559 -3.15 17.91 -11.94
CA THR A 559 -2.19 18.48 -12.91
C THR A 559 -2.29 20.01 -13.05
N SER A 560 -2.90 20.70 -12.09
CA SER A 560 -3.09 22.16 -12.13
C SER A 560 -1.82 22.94 -11.72
N SER A 561 -1.02 23.31 -12.73
CA SER A 561 -0.12 24.49 -12.86
C SER A 561 0.76 24.92 -11.68
N ASN A 562 1.96 24.37 -11.58
CA ASN A 562 3.15 25.16 -11.25
C ASN A 562 3.81 25.58 -12.58
N THR A 563 3.40 26.72 -13.11
CA THR A 563 4.24 27.56 -13.98
C THR A 563 4.47 28.87 -13.30
#